data_AF-A0A7X6PJM8-F1
#
_entry.id   AF-A0A7X6PJM8-F1
#
_cell.length_a   1.000
_cell.length_b   1.000
_cell.length_c   1.000
_cell.angle_alpha   90.00
_cell.angle_beta   90.00
_cell.angle_gamma   90.00
#
_symmetry.space_group_name_H-M   'P 1'
#
loop_
_entity.id
_entity.type
_entity.pdbx_description
1 polymer ?
#
loop_
_entity_poly.entity_id
_entity_poly.type
_entity_poly.pdbx_seq_one_letter_code
_entity_poly.pdbx_strand_id
1 'polypeptide(L)' 'MTGKILLVQVDHVAGDMMGFAINRLIELGAKNVQLLQAITKKNRPSYVLLIDLPADKLNPVSSFLASELGVWGYHI' A
#
# COMPACT_ATOMS: atom_id res chain seq x y z
N MET A 1 -2.18 21.86 -5.88
CA MET A 1 -1.87 20.41 -6.03
C MET A 1 -2.68 19.66 -4.99
N THR A 2 -3.50 18.69 -5.38
CA THR A 2 -4.31 17.89 -4.46
C THR A 2 -3.62 16.56 -4.17
N GLY A 3 -3.50 16.21 -2.89
CA GLY A 3 -3.02 14.90 -2.43
C GLY A 3 -4.18 13.90 -2.31
N LYS A 4 -3.85 12.62 -2.22
CA LYS A 4 -4.76 11.51 -1.92
C LYS A 4 -4.15 10.65 -0.84
N ILE A 5 -5.00 10.11 0.04
CA ILE A 5 -4.60 9.09 1.01
C ILE A 5 -5.26 7.80 0.59
N LEU A 6 -4.48 6.77 0.32
CA LEU A 6 -4.98 5.45 0.00
C LEU A 6 -4.97 4.61 1.27
N LEU A 7 -6.10 3.95 1.54
CA LEU A 7 -6.19 2.89 2.53
C LEU A 7 -6.20 1.55 1.80
N VAL A 8 -5.15 0.76 2.02
CA VAL A 8 -4.91 -0.49 1.31
C VAL A 8 -4.76 -1.62 2.32
N GLN A 9 -5.51 -2.72 2.15
CA GLN A 9 -5.28 -3.93 2.94
C GLN A 9 -4.36 -4.87 2.16
N VAL A 10 -3.33 -5.37 2.84
CA VAL A 10 -2.36 -6.33 2.30
C VAL A 10 -2.36 -7.57 3.19
N ASP A 11 -2.76 -8.70 2.62
CA ASP A 11 -2.69 -10.02 3.25
C ASP A 11 -1.69 -10.92 2.52
N HIS A 12 -1.27 -12.00 3.17
CA HIS A 12 -0.44 -13.04 2.54
C HIS A 12 0.95 -12.63 2.05
N VAL A 13 1.49 -11.51 2.54
CA VAL A 13 2.84 -11.02 2.23
C VAL A 13 3.79 -11.28 3.40
N ALA A 14 5.00 -11.77 3.13
CA ALA A 14 6.03 -11.96 4.13
C ALA A 14 6.55 -10.60 4.64
N GLY A 15 6.92 -10.51 5.92
CA GLY A 15 7.26 -9.22 6.54
C GLY A 15 8.46 -8.51 5.91
N ASP A 16 9.41 -9.26 5.36
CA ASP A 16 10.57 -8.77 4.62
C ASP A 16 10.19 -8.09 3.29
N MET A 17 9.15 -8.58 2.62
CA MET A 17 8.61 -7.94 1.41
C MET A 17 8.00 -6.55 1.69
N MET A 18 7.54 -6.28 2.92
CA MET A 18 6.95 -4.98 3.26
C MET A 18 7.98 -3.85 3.24
N GLY A 19 9.23 -4.11 3.65
CA GLY A 19 10.31 -3.14 3.57
C GLY A 19 10.62 -2.75 2.12
N PHE A 20 10.70 -3.74 1.23
CA PHE A 20 10.84 -3.53 -0.21
C PHE A 20 9.67 -2.70 -0.78
N ALA A 21 8.44 -3.07 -0.41
CA ALA A 21 7.25 -2.41 -0.92
C ALA A 21 7.16 -0.94 -0.52
N ILE A 22 7.48 -0.62 0.75
CA ILE A 22 7.51 0.76 1.25
C ILE A 22 8.52 1.60 0.47
N ASN A 23 9.74 1.09 0.28
CA ASN A 23 10.77 1.80 -0.48
C ASN A 23 10.32 2.05 -1.92
N ARG A 24 9.73 1.04 -2.56
CA ARG A 24 9.27 1.17 -3.94
C ARG A 24 8.11 2.16 -4.09
N LEU A 25 7.18 2.20 -3.14
CA LEU A 25 6.09 3.18 -3.11
C LEU A 25 6.63 4.61 -3.00
N ILE A 26 7.65 4.84 -2.17
CA ILE A 26 8.33 6.14 -2.04
C ILE A 26 9.00 6.54 -3.36
N GLU A 27 9.72 5.62 -4.01
CA GLU A 27 10.33 5.85 -5.33
C GLU A 27 9.31 6.22 -6.41
N LEU A 28 8.11 5.62 -6.36
CA LEU A 28 7.00 5.91 -7.28
C LEU A 28 6.34 7.28 -7.01
N GLY A 29 6.72 7.95 -5.92
CA GLY A 29 6.30 9.31 -5.61
C GLY A 29 5.33 9.43 -4.43
N ALA A 30 5.11 8.36 -3.65
CA ALA A 30 4.44 8.48 -2.37
C ALA A 30 5.22 9.42 -1.45
N LYS A 31 4.51 10.31 -0.76
CA LYS A 31 5.07 11.26 0.20
C LYS A 31 5.21 10.64 1.58
N ASN A 32 4.34 9.71 1.92
CA ASN A 32 4.39 8.97 3.16
C ASN A 32 3.74 7.59 2.99
N VAL A 33 4.26 6.60 3.71
CA VAL A 33 3.68 5.26 3.81
C VAL A 33 3.71 4.85 5.27
N GLN A 34 2.53 4.63 5.86
CA GLN A 34 2.41 4.08 7.20
C GLN A 34 1.88 2.66 7.12
N LEU A 35 2.49 1.77 7.89
CA LEU A 35 2.12 0.38 8.00
C LEU A 35 1.50 0.14 9.37
N LEU A 36 0.25 -0.33 9.38
CA LEU A 36 -0.50 -0.69 10.57
C LEU A 36 -0.67 -2.21 10.60
N GLN A 37 -0.32 -2.84 11.72
CA GLN A 37 -0.60 -4.27 11.91
C GLN A 37 -2.10 -4.48 12.11
N ALA A 38 -2.65 -5.51 11.46
CA ALA A 38 -4.07 -5.82 11.53
C ALA A 38 -4.32 -7.34 11.53
N ILE A 39 -5.52 -7.73 11.96
CA ILE A 39 -6.02 -9.10 11.87
C ILE A 39 -7.25 -9.09 10.96
N THR A 40 -7.26 -9.93 9.93
CA THR A 40 -8.41 -10.09 9.01
C THR A 40 -9.26 -11.31 9.35
N LYS A 41 -10.22 -11.64 8.47
CA LYS A 41 -11.01 -12.87 8.53
C LYS A 41 -10.14 -14.10 8.82
N LYS A 42 -10.72 -15.08 9.53
CA LYS A 42 -10.01 -16.31 9.92
C LYS A 42 -8.76 -16.06 10.78
N ASN A 43 -8.74 -14.96 11.54
CA ASN A 43 -7.64 -14.59 12.43
C ASN A 43 -6.27 -14.51 11.72
N ARG A 44 -6.24 -14.06 10.47
CA ARG A 44 -5.02 -13.99 9.66
C ARG A 44 -4.29 -12.66 9.91
N PRO A 45 -3.01 -12.69 10.31
CA PRO A 45 -2.18 -11.49 10.35
C PRO A 45 -2.11 -10.82 8.97
N SER A 46 -2.09 -9.49 8.98
CA SER A 46 -2.10 -8.66 7.78
C SER A 46 -1.61 -7.25 8.09
N TYR A 47 -1.56 -6.42 7.06
CA TYR A 47 -1.25 -5.00 7.19
C TYR A 47 -2.33 -4.13 6.54
N VAL A 48 -2.53 -2.96 7.12
CA VAL A 48 -3.19 -1.84 6.45
C VAL A 48 -2.12 -0.79 6.15
N LEU A 49 -2.00 -0.42 4.88
CA LEU A 49 -1.15 0.68 4.45
C LEU A 49 -1.99 1.95 4.32
N LEU A 50 -1.46 3.04 4.87
CA LEU A 50 -1.91 4.39 4.56
C LEU A 50 -0.84 5.05 3.69
N ILE A 51 -1.18 5.35 2.44
CA ILE A 51 -0.25 5.86 1.44
C ILE A 51 -0.69 7.27 1.06
N ASP A 52 0.09 8.28 1.42
CA ASP A 52 -0.12 9.66 0.98
C ASP A 52 0.67 9.89 -0.33
N LEU A 53 -0.01 10.35 -1.37
CA LEU A 53 0.59 10.63 -2.66
C LEU A 53 -0.09 11.78 -3.41
N PRO A 54 0.64 12.44 -4.33
CA PRO A 54 0.04 13.32 -5.31
C PRO A 54 -0.96 12.59 -6.21
N ALA A 55 -2.05 13.26 -6.62
CA ALA A 55 -3.08 12.66 -7.45
C ALA A 55 -2.56 12.09 -8.79
N ASP A 56 -1.51 12.68 -9.38
CA ASP A 56 -0.88 12.22 -10.62
C ASP A 56 -0.07 10.92 -10.46
N LYS A 57 0.22 10.51 -9.22
CA LYS A 57 0.94 9.26 -8.90
C LYS A 57 0.01 8.09 -8.62
N LEU A 58 -1.31 8.27 -8.69
CA LEU A 58 -2.28 7.22 -8.38
C LEU A 58 -2.14 5.99 -9.29
N ASN A 59 -2.00 6.20 -10.59
CA ASN A 59 -1.89 5.11 -11.56
C ASN A 59 -0.61 4.27 -11.37
N PRO A 60 0.62 4.84 -11.32
CA PRO A 60 1.81 4.03 -11.10
C PRO A 60 1.82 3.31 -9.75
N VAL A 61 1.31 3.95 -8.68
CA VAL A 61 1.20 3.33 -7.36
C VAL A 61 0.19 2.17 -7.37
N SER A 62 -1.01 2.37 -7.95
CA SER A 62 -2.01 1.31 -8.01
C SER A 62 -1.58 0.11 -8.86
N SER A 63 -0.87 0.34 -9.97
CA SER A 63 -0.29 -0.75 -10.77
C SER A 63 0.71 -1.58 -9.97
N PHE A 64 1.58 -0.94 -9.19
CA PHE A 64 2.53 -1.63 -8.32
C PHE A 64 1.82 -2.43 -7.22
N LEU A 65 0.81 -1.85 -6.57
CA LEU A 65 0.02 -2.55 -5.55
C LEU A 65 -0.63 -3.82 -6.12
N ALA A 66 -1.14 -3.76 -7.34
CA ALA A 66 -1.75 -4.91 -8.01
C ALA A 66 -0.71 -5.98 -8.42
N SER A 67 0.41 -5.59 -9.03
CA SER A 67 1.38 -6.54 -9.56
C SER A 67 2.26 -7.18 -8.49
N GLU A 68 2.72 -6.40 -7.51
CA GLU A 68 3.72 -6.87 -6.53
C GLU A 68 3.09 -7.30 -5.20
N LEU A 69 2.01 -6.65 -4.78
CA LEU A 69 1.32 -6.97 -3.52
C LEU A 69 0.02 -7.74 -3.71
N GLY A 70 -0.38 -8.03 -4.96
CA GLY A 70 -1.61 -8.76 -5.25
C GLY A 70 -2.88 -8.05 -4.77
N VAL A 71 -2.83 -6.73 -4.62
CA VAL A 71 -3.95 -5.92 -4.13
C VAL A 71 -4.95 -5.69 -5.26
N TRP A 72 -6.20 -6.05 -5.01
CA TRP A 72 -7.29 -5.92 -5.99
C TRP A 72 -8.04 -4.58 -5.91
N GLY A 73 -7.86 -3.83 -4.82
CA GLY A 73 -8.52 -2.57 -4.62
C GLY A 73 -8.03 -1.83 -3.38
N TYR A 74 -8.40 -0.56 -3.30
CA TYR A 74 -8.08 0.34 -2.20
C TYR A 74 -9.19 1.37 -2.05
N HIS A 75 -9.23 2.03 -0.90
CA HIS A 75 -10.07 3.20 -0.66
C HIS A 75 -9.25 4.49 -0.80
N ILE A 76 -9.89 5.57 -1.23
CA ILE A 76 -9.36 6.95 -1.27
C ILE A 76 -10.20 7.81 -0.34
#